data_AF-C8P6D7-F1
#
_entry.id   AF-C8P6D7-F1
#
_cell.length_a   1.000
_cell.length_b   1.000
_cell.length_c   1.000
_cell.angle_alpha   90.00
_cell.angle_beta   90.00
_cell.angle_gamma   90.00
#
_symmetry.space_group_name_H-M   'P 1'
#
loop_
_entity.id
_entity.type
_entity.pdbx_description
1 polymer ?
#
loop_
_entity_poly.entity_id
_entity_poly.type
_entity_poly.pdbx_seq_one_letter_code
_entity_poly.pdbx_strand_id
1 'polypeptide(L)'
;MISGIDVSEWQGHVDFNAVKASGVKFVLIRAGYGRSASQEDRYFAEHYTQAKAAGLQVGAYWYSYAVSPADAANEARACLTVLGNRHFDFPIYFDLEEKWQFANGRNFCDSLVKSFCSVLEQNGCYAGLYISRSPLQNYISPSVAQRYAVWVAEYGPCCNYNGNYGIWQHSSTGSVPGVNGNCDLDYAYIDYAAVINKKQPVTRKNPDELAIEVLNGQWGNGTDRQQLLTAAGYDYAVVQEKVNRLLNRKSVDQIAREVIRGSWGNGNERINRLKQAGYDPTQIQKRVNQLL
;
A
#
# COMPACT_ATOMS: atom_id res chain seq x y z
N MET A 1 10.99 -11.19 12.55
CA MET A 1 11.94 -11.48 11.46
C MET A 1 11.44 -12.69 10.72
N ILE A 2 11.24 -12.55 9.42
CA ILE A 2 10.71 -13.59 8.54
C ILE A 2 11.85 -13.96 7.57
N SER A 3 12.17 -15.24 7.45
CA SER A 3 13.21 -15.71 6.51
C SER A 3 12.65 -15.82 5.09
N GLY A 4 13.41 -15.33 4.12
CA GLY A 4 13.11 -15.39 2.70
C GLY A 4 14.35 -15.67 1.86
N ILE A 5 14.10 -15.79 0.57
CA ILE A 5 15.11 -15.87 -0.48
C ILE A 5 14.69 -15.00 -1.65
N ASP A 6 15.61 -14.68 -2.54
CA ASP A 6 15.29 -14.20 -3.87
C ASP A 6 15.91 -15.08 -4.96
N VAL A 7 15.18 -15.22 -6.06
CA VAL A 7 15.51 -16.16 -7.15
C VAL A 7 15.22 -15.56 -8.52
N SER A 8 15.88 -16.12 -9.53
CA SER A 8 15.75 -15.75 -10.93
C SER A 8 16.06 -16.96 -11.82
N GLU A 9 16.17 -16.74 -13.13
CA GLU A 9 16.62 -17.78 -14.05
C GLU A 9 17.99 -18.41 -13.70
N TRP A 10 18.81 -17.73 -12.89
CA TRP A 10 20.12 -18.22 -12.47
C TRP A 10 20.03 -19.45 -11.55
N GLN A 11 18.92 -19.60 -10.81
CA GLN A 11 18.66 -20.79 -9.99
C GLN A 11 18.02 -21.94 -10.80
N GLY A 12 17.56 -21.68 -12.03
CA GLY A 12 16.89 -22.66 -12.87
C GLY A 12 15.62 -23.20 -12.23
N HIS A 13 15.39 -24.51 -12.31
CA HIS A 13 14.29 -25.15 -11.60
C HIS A 13 14.52 -25.14 -10.08
N VAL A 14 13.49 -24.75 -9.32
CA VAL A 14 13.53 -24.66 -7.86
C VAL A 14 12.41 -25.51 -7.26
N ASP A 15 12.74 -26.40 -6.31
CA ASP A 15 11.75 -27.15 -5.54
C ASP A 15 11.23 -26.29 -4.39
N PHE A 16 10.14 -25.56 -4.65
CA PHE A 16 9.54 -24.66 -3.65
C PHE A 16 8.91 -25.39 -2.45
N ASN A 17 8.60 -26.69 -2.55
CA ASN A 17 8.12 -27.46 -1.40
C ASN A 17 9.30 -27.73 -0.44
N ALA A 18 10.47 -28.09 -0.97
CA ALA A 18 11.68 -28.21 -0.18
C ALA A 18 12.10 -26.87 0.43
N VAL A 19 12.01 -25.77 -0.33
CA VAL A 19 12.24 -24.41 0.18
C VAL A 19 11.30 -24.11 1.35
N LYS A 20 9.99 -24.34 1.20
CA LYS A 20 9.00 -24.13 2.26
C LYS A 20 9.30 -24.98 3.50
N ALA A 21 9.65 -26.26 3.29
CA ALA A 21 9.98 -27.20 4.36
C ALA A 21 11.24 -26.80 5.13
N SER A 22 12.19 -26.11 4.49
CA SER A 22 13.40 -25.57 5.15
C SER A 22 13.11 -24.44 6.15
N GLY A 23 11.89 -23.90 6.16
CA GLY A 23 11.48 -22.81 7.04
C GLY A 23 11.34 -21.46 6.36
N VAL A 24 11.78 -21.32 5.10
CA VAL A 24 11.56 -20.13 4.27
C VAL A 24 10.07 -19.80 4.18
N LYS A 25 9.72 -18.52 4.28
CA LYS A 25 8.33 -18.04 4.33
C LYS A 25 7.94 -17.18 3.14
N PHE A 26 8.88 -16.45 2.55
CA PHE A 26 8.66 -15.65 1.36
C PHE A 26 9.74 -15.86 0.30
N VAL A 27 9.41 -15.51 -0.94
CA VAL A 27 10.36 -15.43 -2.05
C VAL A 27 10.14 -14.15 -2.86
N LEU A 28 11.23 -13.47 -3.22
CA LEU A 28 11.22 -12.39 -4.21
C LEU A 28 11.71 -12.96 -5.54
N ILE A 29 10.91 -12.83 -6.60
CA ILE A 29 11.22 -13.48 -7.89
C ILE A 29 11.53 -12.39 -8.92
N ARG A 30 12.63 -12.53 -9.66
CA ARG A 30 12.90 -11.63 -10.78
C ARG A 30 11.79 -11.74 -11.80
N ALA A 31 11.04 -10.66 -12.03
CA ALA A 31 10.02 -10.61 -13.07
C ALA A 31 10.65 -10.43 -14.45
N GLY A 32 11.71 -9.64 -14.52
CA GLY A 32 12.43 -9.37 -15.75
C GLY A 32 13.43 -8.25 -15.57
N TYR A 33 13.90 -7.70 -16.69
CA TYR A 33 14.93 -6.68 -16.70
C TYR A 33 14.82 -5.74 -17.89
N GLY A 34 15.38 -4.54 -17.77
CA GLY A 34 15.44 -3.58 -18.87
C GLY A 34 14.08 -3.07 -19.33
N ARG A 35 13.93 -2.84 -20.63
CA ARG A 35 12.93 -1.90 -21.17
C ARG A 35 11.70 -2.55 -21.81
N SER A 36 11.66 -3.87 -21.92
CA SER A 36 10.63 -4.57 -22.69
C SER A 36 10.05 -5.75 -21.91
N ALA A 37 8.74 -5.98 -22.05
CA ALA A 37 8.08 -7.16 -21.50
C ALA A 37 8.62 -8.48 -22.10
N SER A 38 9.25 -8.44 -23.28
CA SER A 38 9.95 -9.59 -23.86
C SER A 38 11.23 -9.97 -23.10
N GLN A 39 11.67 -9.13 -22.17
CA GLN A 39 12.78 -9.39 -21.24
C GLN A 39 12.24 -9.89 -19.89
N GLU A 40 11.13 -10.62 -19.93
CA GLU A 40 10.66 -11.45 -18.81
C GLU A 40 11.75 -12.46 -18.43
N ASP A 41 11.95 -12.66 -17.13
CA ASP A 41 12.84 -13.70 -16.65
C ASP A 41 12.26 -15.07 -17.04
N ARG A 42 13.10 -15.91 -17.66
CA ARG A 42 12.69 -17.19 -18.24
C ARG A 42 11.95 -18.12 -17.27
N TYR A 43 12.21 -18.01 -15.96
CA TYR A 43 11.57 -18.83 -14.95
C TYR A 43 10.49 -18.11 -14.13
N PHE A 44 10.23 -16.83 -14.37
CA PHE A 44 9.31 -16.02 -13.54
C PHE A 44 7.93 -16.68 -13.37
N ALA A 45 7.28 -17.05 -14.48
CA ALA A 45 5.94 -17.63 -14.44
C ALA A 45 5.90 -18.99 -13.73
N GLU A 46 6.95 -19.81 -13.93
CA GLU A 46 7.11 -21.11 -13.27
C GLU A 46 7.32 -20.93 -11.76
N HIS A 47 8.31 -20.11 -11.38
CA HIS A 47 8.65 -19.82 -10.00
C HIS A 47 7.48 -19.24 -9.24
N TYR A 48 6.77 -18.26 -9.83
CA TYR A 48 5.59 -17.67 -9.20
C TYR A 48 4.53 -18.74 -8.92
N THR A 49 4.20 -19.55 -9.92
CA THR A 49 3.14 -20.56 -9.80
C THR A 49 3.49 -21.60 -8.76
N GLN A 50 4.72 -22.11 -8.78
CA GLN A 50 5.18 -23.15 -7.85
C GLN A 50 5.35 -22.60 -6.42
N ALA A 51 5.89 -21.40 -6.25
CA ALA A 51 6.02 -20.76 -4.93
C ALA A 51 4.64 -20.52 -4.28
N LYS A 52 3.67 -20.00 -5.04
CA LYS A 52 2.29 -19.84 -4.55
C LYS A 52 1.64 -21.18 -4.21
N ALA A 53 1.84 -22.21 -5.03
CA ALA A 53 1.33 -23.56 -4.76
C ALA A 53 1.93 -24.19 -3.49
N ALA A 54 3.21 -23.94 -3.21
CA ALA A 54 3.87 -24.35 -1.96
C ALA A 54 3.46 -23.50 -0.73
N GLY A 55 2.60 -22.50 -0.91
CA GLY A 55 2.12 -21.63 0.16
C GLY A 55 3.17 -20.63 0.65
N LEU A 56 4.12 -20.23 -0.19
CA LEU A 56 5.03 -19.12 0.09
C LEU A 56 4.35 -17.77 -0.20
N GLN A 57 4.76 -16.74 0.55
CA GLN A 57 4.44 -15.35 0.24
C GLN A 57 5.35 -14.90 -0.91
N VAL A 58 4.81 -14.19 -1.90
CA VAL A 58 5.57 -13.89 -3.12
C VAL A 58 5.64 -12.38 -3.37
N GLY A 59 6.84 -11.88 -3.62
CA GLY A 59 7.11 -10.57 -4.19
C GLY A 59 7.85 -10.69 -5.53
N ALA A 60 8.16 -9.56 -6.15
CA ALA A 60 8.90 -9.55 -7.40
C ALA A 60 9.87 -8.37 -7.47
N TYR A 61 10.84 -8.46 -8.37
CA TYR A 61 11.73 -7.35 -8.68
C TYR A 61 12.02 -7.23 -10.17
N TRP A 62 12.44 -6.03 -10.59
CA TRP A 62 12.78 -5.71 -11.97
C TRP A 62 14.15 -5.05 -12.04
N TYR A 63 15.11 -5.73 -12.66
CA TYR A 63 16.48 -5.26 -12.80
C TYR A 63 16.56 -4.11 -13.79
N SER A 64 17.07 -2.97 -13.35
CA SER A 64 17.03 -1.74 -14.14
C SER A 64 18.26 -1.54 -15.01
N TYR A 65 18.03 -1.11 -16.25
CA TYR A 65 19.04 -0.50 -17.12
C TYR A 65 18.63 0.93 -17.54
N ALA A 66 17.77 1.59 -16.77
CA ALA A 66 17.23 2.89 -17.10
C ALA A 66 18.31 3.98 -17.14
N VAL A 67 18.44 4.66 -18.28
CA VAL A 67 19.35 5.81 -18.46
C VAL A 67 18.66 7.16 -18.26
N SER A 68 17.35 7.15 -18.01
CA SER A 68 16.56 8.34 -17.73
C SER A 68 15.31 8.01 -16.90
N PRO A 69 14.68 9.01 -16.26
CA PRO A 69 13.39 8.84 -15.58
C PRO A 69 12.28 8.31 -16.49
N ALA A 70 12.28 8.74 -17.76
CA ALA A 70 11.33 8.25 -18.76
C ALA A 70 11.55 6.77 -19.06
N ASP A 71 12.82 6.32 -19.12
CA ASP A 71 13.15 4.92 -19.26
C ASP A 71 12.72 4.12 -18.04
N ALA A 72 12.99 4.59 -16.81
CA ALA A 72 12.52 3.93 -15.59
C ALA A 72 10.99 3.77 -15.57
N ALA A 73 10.24 4.77 -16.06
CA ALA A 73 8.79 4.64 -16.24
C ALA A 73 8.40 3.62 -17.34
N ASN A 74 9.19 3.47 -18.40
CA ASN A 74 9.01 2.42 -19.42
C ASN A 74 9.29 1.02 -18.84
N GLU A 75 10.36 0.86 -18.06
CA GLU A 75 10.69 -0.39 -17.38
C GLU A 75 9.56 -0.79 -16.41
N ALA A 76 8.97 0.16 -15.67
CA ALA A 76 7.82 -0.13 -14.82
C ALA A 76 6.60 -0.62 -15.60
N ARG A 77 6.33 -0.06 -16.79
CA ARG A 77 5.25 -0.54 -17.68
C ARG A 77 5.51 -1.93 -18.23
N ALA A 78 6.77 -2.22 -18.60
CA ALA A 78 7.19 -3.57 -19.00
C ALA A 78 7.00 -4.56 -17.85
N CYS A 79 7.44 -4.19 -16.64
CA CYS A 79 7.23 -4.95 -15.42
C CYS A 79 5.74 -5.27 -15.21
N LEU A 80 4.86 -4.25 -15.18
CA LEU A 80 3.41 -4.45 -15.03
C LEU A 80 2.81 -5.41 -16.07
N THR A 81 3.29 -5.34 -17.32
CA THR A 81 2.85 -6.25 -18.39
C THR A 81 3.21 -7.70 -18.06
N VAL A 82 4.42 -7.94 -17.54
CA VAL A 82 4.88 -9.28 -17.15
C VAL A 82 4.19 -9.79 -15.88
N LEU A 83 4.02 -8.92 -14.88
CA LEU A 83 3.31 -9.26 -13.65
C LEU A 83 1.87 -9.71 -13.95
N GLY A 84 1.18 -9.00 -14.85
CA GLY A 84 -0.20 -9.26 -15.21
C GLY A 84 -1.13 -9.10 -13.99
N ASN A 85 -2.18 -9.92 -13.92
CA ASN A 85 -3.16 -9.87 -12.82
C ASN A 85 -2.77 -10.73 -11.61
N ARG A 86 -1.49 -11.08 -11.48
CA ARG A 86 -1.00 -11.92 -10.37
C ARG A 86 -1.07 -11.17 -9.04
N HIS A 87 -1.33 -11.91 -7.98
CA HIS A 87 -1.37 -11.38 -6.61
C HIS A 87 0.01 -11.49 -5.96
N PHE A 88 0.49 -10.41 -5.36
CA PHE A 88 1.77 -10.36 -4.64
C PHE A 88 1.54 -10.01 -3.17
N ASP A 89 2.22 -10.75 -2.30
CA ASP A 89 2.19 -10.57 -0.84
C ASP A 89 3.33 -9.65 -0.35
N PHE A 90 4.29 -9.35 -1.23
CA PHE A 90 5.44 -8.49 -0.97
C PHE A 90 5.52 -7.39 -2.03
N PRO A 91 6.28 -6.30 -1.79
CA PRO A 91 6.43 -5.23 -2.75
C PRO A 91 7.00 -5.70 -4.08
N ILE A 92 6.74 -4.91 -5.13
CA ILE A 92 7.45 -4.98 -6.40
C ILE A 92 8.63 -4.02 -6.30
N TYR A 93 9.85 -4.56 -6.39
CA TYR A 93 11.07 -3.80 -6.19
C TYR A 93 11.67 -3.31 -7.52
N PHE A 94 12.02 -2.04 -7.56
CA PHE A 94 12.96 -1.48 -8.52
C PHE A 94 14.36 -1.88 -8.09
N ASP A 95 15.06 -2.67 -8.90
CA ASP A 95 16.39 -3.17 -8.60
C ASP A 95 17.43 -2.28 -9.31
N LEU A 96 18.14 -1.49 -8.50
CA LEU A 96 19.07 -0.43 -8.93
C LEU A 96 20.50 -0.74 -8.49
N GLU A 97 21.34 -1.20 -9.42
CA GLU A 97 22.71 -1.68 -9.10
C GLU A 97 23.82 -1.07 -9.97
N GLU A 98 23.46 -0.45 -11.08
CA GLU A 98 24.47 -0.10 -12.08
C GLU A 98 25.36 1.06 -11.64
N LYS A 99 26.67 0.82 -11.65
CA LYS A 99 27.68 1.84 -11.30
C LYS A 99 27.54 3.11 -12.14
N TRP A 100 27.16 2.96 -13.41
CA TRP A 100 26.96 4.10 -14.30
C TRP A 100 25.68 4.87 -13.98
N GLN A 101 24.62 4.23 -13.44
CA GLN A 101 23.47 4.97 -12.91
C GLN A 101 23.88 5.80 -11.69
N PHE A 102 24.66 5.23 -10.77
CA PHE A 102 25.18 5.94 -9.59
C PHE A 102 26.12 7.10 -9.93
N ALA A 103 26.92 6.96 -11.00
CA ALA A 103 27.84 8.00 -11.45
C ALA A 103 27.13 9.31 -11.86
N ASN A 104 25.84 9.25 -12.20
CA ASN A 104 25.01 10.43 -12.50
C ASN A 104 24.52 11.16 -11.23
N GLY A 105 24.85 10.64 -10.05
CA GLY A 105 24.61 11.30 -8.77
C GLY A 105 23.22 11.08 -8.19
N ARG A 106 23.03 11.62 -6.98
CA ARG A 106 21.85 11.36 -6.15
C ARG A 106 20.53 11.80 -6.78
N ASN A 107 20.48 13.01 -7.34
CA ASN A 107 19.25 13.55 -7.94
C ASN A 107 18.76 12.68 -9.11
N PHE A 108 19.70 12.14 -9.89
CA PHE A 108 19.39 11.22 -10.97
C PHE A 108 18.83 9.90 -10.41
N CYS A 109 19.52 9.27 -9.46
CA CYS A 109 19.04 8.02 -8.86
C CYS A 109 17.65 8.18 -8.22
N ASP A 110 17.43 9.24 -7.45
CA ASP A 110 16.12 9.59 -6.89
C ASP A 110 15.04 9.70 -7.97
N SER A 111 15.37 10.30 -9.12
CA SER A 111 14.44 10.47 -10.24
C SER A 111 14.08 9.16 -10.93
N LEU A 112 15.01 8.19 -10.99
CA LEU A 112 14.73 6.85 -11.49
C LEU A 112 13.78 6.10 -10.56
N VAL A 113 14.11 6.05 -9.26
CA VAL A 113 13.30 5.37 -8.24
C VAL A 113 11.88 5.93 -8.21
N LYS A 114 11.74 7.27 -8.15
CA LYS A 114 10.42 7.92 -8.16
C LYS A 114 9.62 7.58 -9.41
N SER A 115 10.26 7.57 -10.57
CA SER A 115 9.56 7.33 -11.85
C SER A 115 9.07 5.89 -11.98
N PHE A 116 9.91 4.91 -11.63
CA PHE A 116 9.53 3.51 -11.64
C PHE A 116 8.43 3.24 -10.60
N CYS A 117 8.66 3.61 -9.34
CA CYS A 117 7.73 3.32 -8.25
C CYS A 117 6.38 4.04 -8.39
N SER A 118 6.35 5.27 -8.93
CA SER A 118 5.08 5.98 -9.14
C SER A 118 4.19 5.28 -10.16
N VAL A 119 4.77 4.70 -11.23
CA VAL A 119 4.00 3.93 -12.22
C VAL A 119 3.42 2.66 -11.58
N LEU A 120 4.19 1.97 -10.75
CA LEU A 120 3.70 0.80 -10.00
C LEU A 120 2.53 1.15 -9.07
N GLU A 121 2.69 2.19 -8.25
CA GLU A 121 1.67 2.60 -7.27
C GLU A 121 0.37 3.08 -7.95
N GLN A 122 0.49 3.79 -9.08
CA GLN A 122 -0.68 4.18 -9.89
C GLN A 122 -1.46 2.98 -10.45
N ASN A 123 -0.82 1.82 -10.54
CA ASN A 123 -1.43 0.56 -10.99
C ASN A 123 -1.71 -0.40 -9.82
N GLY A 124 -1.74 0.10 -8.58
CA GLY A 124 -2.16 -0.66 -7.41
C GLY A 124 -1.11 -1.60 -6.82
N CYS A 125 0.14 -1.56 -7.31
CA CYS A 125 1.23 -2.32 -6.71
C CYS A 125 1.83 -1.58 -5.51
N TYR A 126 2.24 -2.32 -4.49
CA TYR A 126 3.08 -1.78 -3.43
C TYR A 126 4.52 -1.70 -3.94
N ALA A 127 5.10 -0.50 -4.05
CA ALA A 127 6.40 -0.29 -4.67
C ALA A 127 7.55 -0.25 -3.65
N GLY A 128 8.71 -0.77 -4.06
CA GLY A 128 9.93 -0.75 -3.26
C GLY A 128 11.19 -0.50 -4.10
N LEU A 129 12.29 -0.24 -3.41
CA LEU A 129 13.64 -0.10 -3.95
C LEU A 129 14.52 -1.21 -3.37
N TYR A 130 15.14 -1.99 -4.24
CA TYR A 130 16.30 -2.80 -3.89
C TYR A 130 17.58 -2.07 -4.29
N ILE A 131 18.56 -2.07 -3.39
CA ILE A 131 19.86 -1.44 -3.60
C ILE A 131 20.87 -1.90 -2.53
N SER A 132 22.15 -1.99 -2.89
CA SER A 132 23.21 -2.27 -1.92
C SER A 132 23.42 -1.09 -0.94
N ARG A 133 23.85 -1.39 0.29
CA ARG A 133 23.93 -0.44 1.41
C ARG A 133 24.75 0.82 1.10
N SER A 134 25.87 0.69 0.38
CA SER A 134 26.73 1.84 0.06
C SER A 134 26.05 2.81 -0.92
N PRO A 135 25.54 2.36 -2.08
CA PRO A 135 24.75 3.22 -2.95
C PRO A 135 23.49 3.79 -2.30
N LEU A 136 22.78 3.02 -1.47
CA LEU A 136 21.63 3.52 -0.72
C LEU A 136 21.97 4.73 0.14
N GLN A 137 23.11 4.69 0.86
CA GLN A 137 23.54 5.78 1.72
C GLN A 137 24.03 7.01 0.94
N ASN A 138 24.65 6.80 -0.21
CA ASN A 138 25.35 7.86 -0.93
C ASN A 138 24.50 8.50 -2.03
N TYR A 139 23.68 7.71 -2.73
CA TYR A 139 22.99 8.11 -3.96
C TYR A 139 21.47 8.13 -3.85
N ILE A 140 20.88 7.78 -2.72
CA ILE A 140 19.44 7.92 -2.49
C ILE A 140 19.21 8.95 -1.39
N SER A 141 18.29 9.89 -1.61
CA SER A 141 17.94 10.86 -0.57
C SER A 141 17.12 10.20 0.55
N PRO A 142 17.24 10.69 1.80
CA PRO A 142 16.41 10.20 2.90
C PRO A 142 14.91 10.25 2.62
N SER A 143 14.44 11.25 1.87
CA SER A 143 13.01 11.37 1.53
C SER A 143 12.53 10.29 0.56
N VAL A 144 13.37 9.88 -0.41
CA VAL A 144 13.06 8.73 -1.28
C VAL A 144 13.11 7.43 -0.50
N ALA A 145 14.16 7.22 0.29
CA ALA A 145 14.31 6.01 1.11
C ALA A 145 13.17 5.84 2.14
N GLN A 146 12.64 6.93 2.69
CA GLN A 146 11.50 6.89 3.62
C GLN A 146 10.15 6.70 2.92
N ARG A 147 10.01 7.07 1.64
CA ARG A 147 8.74 7.04 0.92
C ARG A 147 8.37 5.65 0.40
N TYR A 148 9.36 4.82 0.07
CA TYR A 148 9.16 3.50 -0.53
C TYR A 148 9.63 2.38 0.40
N ALA A 149 9.17 1.14 0.16
CA ALA A 149 9.79 -0.01 0.80
C ALA A 149 11.27 -0.09 0.42
N VAL A 150 12.14 -0.42 1.36
CA VAL A 150 13.57 -0.61 1.10
C VAL A 150 13.95 -2.06 1.39
N TRP A 151 14.54 -2.70 0.39
CA TRP A 151 15.24 -3.98 0.47
C TRP A 151 16.73 -3.68 0.29
N VAL A 152 17.49 -3.78 1.38
CA VAL A 152 18.91 -3.39 1.40
C VAL A 152 19.81 -4.61 1.32
N ALA A 153 20.81 -4.58 0.44
CA ALA A 153 21.84 -5.61 0.38
C ALA A 153 23.08 -5.21 1.20
N GLU A 154 23.46 -6.04 2.16
CA GLU A 154 24.74 -5.98 2.85
C GLU A 154 25.13 -7.34 3.39
N TYR A 155 26.20 -7.92 2.84
CA TYR A 155 26.63 -9.26 3.23
C TYR A 155 27.51 -9.19 4.47
N GLY A 156 27.04 -9.77 5.57
CA GLY A 156 27.73 -9.72 6.85
C GLY A 156 26.85 -10.13 8.02
N PRO A 157 27.39 -10.08 9.25
CA PRO A 157 26.65 -10.47 10.46
C PRO A 157 25.57 -9.45 10.87
N CYS A 158 25.60 -8.24 10.33
CA CYS A 158 24.61 -7.19 10.57
C CYS A 158 24.51 -6.23 9.37
N CYS A 159 23.37 -5.57 9.24
CA CYS A 159 23.17 -4.43 8.34
C CYS A 159 23.56 -3.12 9.05
N ASN A 160 24.51 -2.38 8.49
CA ASN A 160 25.03 -1.10 8.97
C ASN A 160 24.29 0.11 8.36
N TYR A 161 23.17 -0.11 7.65
CA TYR A 161 22.31 0.99 7.21
C TYR A 161 21.48 1.51 8.38
N ASN A 162 21.67 2.80 8.71
CA ASN A 162 20.96 3.46 9.82
C ASN A 162 19.56 3.99 9.44
N GLY A 163 19.17 3.91 8.17
CA GLY A 163 17.82 4.28 7.73
C GLY A 163 16.81 3.14 7.92
N ASN A 164 15.54 3.42 7.62
CA ASN A 164 14.50 2.40 7.67
C ASN A 164 14.61 1.46 6.47
N TYR A 165 14.52 0.16 6.72
CA TYR A 165 14.42 -0.86 5.70
C TYR A 165 13.46 -1.96 6.15
N GLY A 166 12.76 -2.55 5.18
CA GLY A 166 11.83 -3.63 5.44
C GLY A 166 12.42 -5.01 5.22
N ILE A 167 13.41 -5.13 4.34
CA ILE A 167 14.11 -6.38 4.03
C ILE A 167 15.62 -6.14 4.02
N TRP A 168 16.37 -7.11 4.53
CA TRP A 168 17.83 -7.16 4.43
C TRP A 168 18.25 -8.43 3.71
N GLN A 169 18.89 -8.28 2.55
CA GLN A 169 19.63 -9.35 1.90
C GLN A 169 21.00 -9.48 2.56
N HIS A 170 21.21 -10.56 3.29
CA HIS A 170 22.35 -10.72 4.19
C HIS A 170 23.42 -11.69 3.67
N SER A 171 23.15 -12.39 2.57
CA SER A 171 24.10 -13.28 1.90
C SER A 171 23.70 -13.47 0.45
N SER A 172 24.68 -13.63 -0.44
CA SER A 172 24.50 -14.13 -1.81
C SER A 172 25.11 -15.53 -2.06
N THR A 173 25.47 -16.22 -0.98
CA THR A 173 26.17 -17.51 -1.00
C THR A 173 25.51 -18.52 -0.07
N GLY A 174 24.23 -18.31 0.24
CA GLY A 174 23.44 -19.24 1.03
C GLY A 174 23.24 -20.58 0.32
N SER A 175 22.90 -21.60 1.11
CA SER A 175 22.49 -22.91 0.61
C SER A 175 21.11 -23.22 1.17
N VAL A 176 20.12 -23.36 0.30
CA VAL A 176 18.71 -23.59 0.67
C VAL A 176 18.22 -24.87 0.01
N PRO A 177 17.66 -25.83 0.75
CA PRO A 177 17.06 -27.03 0.17
C PRO A 177 16.05 -26.68 -0.94
N GLY A 178 16.23 -27.28 -2.12
CA GLY A 178 15.41 -27.03 -3.30
C GLY A 178 15.95 -25.97 -4.25
N VAL A 179 16.99 -25.22 -3.88
CA VAL A 179 17.66 -24.26 -4.76
C VAL A 179 19.01 -24.82 -5.21
N ASN A 180 19.30 -24.73 -6.51
CA ASN A 180 20.58 -25.15 -7.06
C ASN A 180 21.64 -24.07 -6.87
N GLY A 181 22.82 -24.46 -6.38
CA GLY A 181 23.94 -23.53 -6.21
C GLY A 181 23.72 -22.51 -5.10
N ASN A 182 24.30 -21.32 -5.28
CA ASN A 182 24.16 -20.23 -4.32
C ASN A 182 22.75 -19.64 -4.35
N CYS A 183 22.24 -19.35 -3.17
CA CYS A 183 20.97 -18.68 -2.95
C CYS A 183 21.18 -17.40 -2.16
N ASP A 184 20.55 -16.33 -2.61
CA ASP A 184 20.47 -15.10 -1.85
C ASP A 184 19.51 -15.30 -0.66
N LEU A 185 19.88 -14.77 0.51
CA LEU A 185 19.16 -14.97 1.77
C LEU A 185 18.68 -13.65 2.34
N ASP A 186 17.40 -13.62 2.71
CA ASP A 186 16.73 -12.41 3.15
C ASP A 186 16.10 -12.54 4.53
N TYR A 187 16.11 -11.42 5.25
CA TYR A 187 15.26 -11.21 6.41
C TYR A 187 14.30 -10.05 6.18
N ALA A 188 13.00 -10.34 6.25
CA ALA A 188 11.98 -9.31 6.33
C ALA A 188 11.67 -8.95 7.79
N TYR A 189 11.66 -7.65 8.07
CA TYR A 189 11.32 -7.04 9.36
C TYR A 189 9.91 -6.45 9.37
N ILE A 190 9.33 -6.24 8.19
CA ILE A 190 7.94 -5.83 8.00
C ILE A 190 7.14 -7.04 7.52
N ASP A 191 5.96 -7.24 8.11
CA ASP A 191 4.97 -8.19 7.60
C ASP A 191 4.26 -7.57 6.39
N TYR A 192 4.94 -7.60 5.24
CA TYR A 192 4.40 -7.01 4.00
C TYR A 192 3.13 -7.69 3.55
N ALA A 193 3.00 -9.01 3.76
CA ALA A 193 1.77 -9.71 3.45
C ALA A 193 0.62 -9.14 4.28
N ALA A 194 0.82 -8.91 5.57
CA ALA A 194 -0.19 -8.24 6.38
C ALA A 194 -0.43 -6.79 5.95
N VAL A 195 0.56 -6.05 5.44
CA VAL A 195 0.41 -4.64 4.97
C VAL A 195 -0.32 -4.54 3.64
N ILE A 196 0.07 -5.35 2.66
CA ILE A 196 -0.45 -5.37 1.29
C ILE A 196 -1.82 -6.07 1.28
N ASN A 197 -1.90 -7.22 1.95
CA ASN A 197 -3.14 -7.97 2.10
C ASN A 197 -3.96 -7.48 3.30
N LYS A 198 -3.70 -6.26 3.80
CA LYS A 198 -4.76 -5.54 4.49
C LYS A 198 -5.91 -5.41 3.49
N LYS A 199 -6.82 -6.39 3.51
CA LYS A 199 -8.22 -6.03 3.69
C LYS A 199 -8.16 -5.05 4.83
N GLN A 200 -8.24 -3.75 4.52
CA GLN A 200 -8.52 -2.73 5.51
C GLN A 200 -9.51 -3.41 6.46
N PRO A 201 -9.22 -3.61 7.75
CA PRO A 201 -10.28 -3.90 8.67
C PRO A 201 -11.22 -2.74 8.43
N VAL A 202 -12.35 -3.00 7.78
CA VAL A 202 -13.33 -1.98 7.57
C VAL A 202 -13.75 -1.69 9.00
N THR A 203 -13.19 -0.65 9.62
CA THR A 203 -14.03 0.18 10.46
C THR A 203 -15.09 0.64 9.49
N ARG A 204 -16.15 -0.18 9.37
CA ARG A 204 -17.32 0.08 8.55
C ARG A 204 -17.76 1.44 9.03
N LYS A 205 -17.49 2.46 8.22
CA LYS A 205 -17.83 3.84 8.58
C LYS A 205 -19.29 3.80 8.93
N ASN A 206 -19.63 4.42 10.06
CA ASN A 206 -21.01 4.35 10.50
C ASN A 206 -21.87 5.11 9.46
N PRO A 207 -23.19 4.84 9.38
CA PRO A 207 -24.03 5.47 8.38
C PRO A 207 -24.05 7.00 8.42
N ASP A 208 -23.76 7.63 9.57
CA ASP A 208 -23.70 9.08 9.70
C ASP A 208 -22.44 9.67 9.02
N GLU A 209 -21.29 8.99 9.11
CA GLU A 209 -20.06 9.37 8.41
C GLU A 209 -20.23 9.24 6.89
N LEU A 210 -20.82 8.13 6.43
CA LEU A 210 -21.07 7.90 5.00
C LEU A 210 -22.06 8.92 4.42
N ALA A 211 -23.05 9.34 5.21
CA ALA A 211 -23.99 10.36 4.77
C ALA A 211 -23.32 11.71 4.50
N ILE A 212 -22.32 12.09 5.30
CA ILE A 212 -21.53 13.31 5.08
C ILE A 212 -20.73 13.19 3.77
N GLU A 213 -20.10 12.05 3.52
CA GLU A 213 -19.34 11.80 2.29
C GLU A 213 -20.23 11.83 1.05
N VAL A 214 -21.43 11.25 1.15
CA VAL A 214 -22.46 11.31 0.11
C VAL A 214 -22.82 12.77 -0.21
N LEU A 215 -23.04 13.59 0.82
CA LEU A 215 -23.34 15.01 0.65
C LEU A 215 -22.17 15.80 0.06
N ASN A 216 -20.94 15.36 0.33
CA ASN A 216 -19.72 15.90 -0.28
C ASN A 216 -19.45 15.36 -1.69
N GLY A 217 -20.35 14.54 -2.26
CA GLY A 217 -20.27 14.05 -3.64
C GLY A 217 -19.34 12.86 -3.85
N GLN A 218 -18.83 12.24 -2.79
CA GLN A 218 -17.81 11.17 -2.88
C GLN A 218 -18.37 9.82 -3.32
N TRP A 219 -19.69 9.66 -3.28
CA TRP A 219 -20.40 8.41 -3.60
C TRP A 219 -21.31 8.57 -4.81
N GLY A 220 -21.04 9.52 -5.71
CA GLY A 220 -21.91 9.75 -6.88
C GLY A 220 -23.35 10.15 -6.53
N ASN A 221 -24.24 10.02 -7.51
CA ASN A 221 -25.65 10.44 -7.40
C ASN A 221 -26.59 9.34 -7.89
N GLY A 222 -27.86 9.40 -7.46
CA GLY A 222 -28.91 8.47 -7.89
C GLY A 222 -28.51 6.99 -7.78
N THR A 223 -28.59 6.29 -8.91
CA THR A 223 -28.29 4.86 -9.05
C THR A 223 -26.82 4.53 -8.84
N ASP A 224 -25.90 5.42 -9.23
CA ASP A 224 -24.46 5.19 -9.11
C ASP A 224 -24.07 5.11 -7.62
N ARG A 225 -24.67 5.97 -6.80
CA ARG A 225 -24.50 5.91 -5.34
C ARG A 225 -24.94 4.59 -4.74
N GLN A 226 -26.12 4.12 -5.16
CA GLN A 226 -26.64 2.85 -4.67
C GLN A 226 -25.71 1.70 -5.02
N GLN A 227 -25.20 1.66 -6.25
CA GLN A 227 -24.26 0.65 -6.70
C GLN A 227 -22.93 0.72 -5.93
N LEU A 228 -22.34 1.91 -5.80
CA LEU A 228 -21.06 2.12 -5.11
C LEU A 228 -21.13 1.74 -3.62
N LEU A 229 -22.17 2.19 -2.90
CA LEU A 229 -22.35 1.85 -1.49
C LEU A 229 -22.63 0.36 -1.28
N THR A 230 -23.45 -0.26 -2.14
CA THR A 230 -23.78 -1.69 -2.05
C THR A 230 -22.56 -2.56 -2.38
N ALA A 231 -21.79 -2.20 -3.42
CA ALA A 231 -20.55 -2.88 -3.78
C ALA A 231 -19.48 -2.77 -2.69
N ALA A 232 -19.43 -1.63 -1.98
CA ALA A 232 -18.61 -1.44 -0.79
C ALA A 232 -19.16 -2.15 0.47
N GLY A 233 -20.29 -2.86 0.36
CA GLY A 233 -20.88 -3.65 1.43
C GLY A 233 -21.64 -2.82 2.47
N TYR A 234 -22.12 -1.62 2.13
CA TYR A 234 -22.98 -0.80 2.99
C TYR A 234 -24.46 -0.95 2.64
N ASP A 235 -25.34 -0.77 3.63
CA ASP A 235 -26.78 -0.70 3.40
C ASP A 235 -27.13 0.70 2.85
N TYR A 236 -27.40 0.76 1.55
CA TYR A 236 -27.77 1.99 0.87
C TYR A 236 -28.97 2.69 1.52
N ALA A 237 -30.00 1.94 1.94
CA ALA A 237 -31.22 2.53 2.50
C ALA A 237 -30.93 3.24 3.82
N VAL A 238 -30.12 2.62 4.69
CA VAL A 238 -29.72 3.22 5.97
C VAL A 238 -28.88 4.48 5.75
N VAL A 239 -27.92 4.46 4.83
CA VAL A 239 -27.10 5.64 4.51
C VAL A 239 -27.95 6.75 3.89
N GLN A 240 -28.84 6.41 2.96
CA GLN A 240 -29.72 7.37 2.30
C GLN A 240 -30.72 8.02 3.28
N GLU A 241 -31.19 7.28 4.29
CA GLU A 241 -32.00 7.83 5.37
C GLU A 241 -31.24 8.91 6.16
N LYS A 242 -29.97 8.66 6.48
CA LYS A 242 -29.11 9.65 7.16
C LYS A 242 -28.83 10.88 6.30
N VAL A 243 -28.58 10.70 5.01
CA VAL A 243 -28.43 11.80 4.04
C VAL A 243 -29.68 12.68 4.03
N ASN A 244 -30.86 12.06 3.94
CA ASN A 244 -32.14 12.79 3.96
C ASN A 244 -32.35 13.53 5.29
N ARG A 245 -31.94 12.91 6.41
CA ARG A 245 -32.00 13.52 7.74
C ARG A 245 -31.10 14.75 7.84
N LEU A 246 -29.90 14.69 7.27
CA LEU A 246 -28.94 15.81 7.24
C LEU A 246 -29.39 16.94 6.30
N LEU A 247 -29.93 16.63 5.13
CA LEU A 247 -30.47 17.63 4.19
C LEU A 247 -31.65 18.41 4.80
N ASN A 248 -32.49 17.74 5.59
CA ASN A 248 -33.65 18.35 6.25
C ASN A 248 -33.34 18.89 7.65
N ARG A 249 -32.07 18.89 8.07
CA ARG A 249 -31.67 19.31 9.41
C ARG A 249 -31.63 20.82 9.52
N LYS A 250 -32.43 21.38 10.43
CA LYS A 250 -32.40 22.82 10.74
C LYS A 250 -31.07 23.22 11.38
N SER A 251 -30.59 24.44 11.07
CA SER A 251 -29.35 24.99 11.60
C SER A 251 -29.45 25.25 13.11
N VAL A 252 -28.29 25.35 13.77
CA VAL A 252 -28.18 25.72 15.19
C VAL A 252 -28.94 27.02 15.49
N ASP A 253 -28.87 28.01 14.59
CA ASP A 253 -29.60 29.28 14.71
C ASP A 253 -31.11 29.10 14.66
N GLN A 254 -31.61 28.30 13.72
CA GLN A 254 -33.04 28.02 13.60
C GLN A 254 -33.58 27.33 14.85
N ILE A 255 -32.83 26.34 15.36
CA ILE A 255 -33.18 25.62 16.58
C ILE A 255 -33.10 26.52 17.82
N ALA A 256 -32.08 27.37 17.94
CA ALA A 256 -31.97 28.32 19.04
C ALA A 256 -33.17 29.28 19.09
N ARG A 257 -33.64 29.78 17.93
CA ARG A 257 -34.86 30.60 17.84
C ARG A 257 -36.12 29.83 18.21
N GLU A 258 -36.22 28.54 17.90
CA GLU A 258 -37.33 27.69 18.35
C GLU A 258 -37.29 27.44 19.86
N VAL A 259 -36.10 27.28 20.43
CA VAL A 259 -35.91 27.15 21.88
C VAL A 259 -36.36 28.41 22.61
N ILE A 260 -36.01 29.61 22.11
CA ILE A 260 -36.45 30.90 22.67
C ILE A 260 -37.97 31.03 22.61
N ARG A 261 -38.61 30.54 21.53
CA ARG A 261 -40.08 30.49 21.38
C ARG A 261 -40.76 29.39 22.22
N GLY A 262 -40.01 28.60 22.98
CA GLY A 262 -40.56 27.57 23.87
C GLY A 262 -40.91 26.24 23.18
N SER A 263 -40.61 26.05 21.89
CA SER A 263 -41.02 24.86 21.13
C SER A 263 -40.33 23.55 21.57
N TRP A 264 -39.29 23.65 22.39
CA TRP A 264 -38.46 22.53 22.84
C TRP A 264 -38.61 22.21 24.34
N GLY A 265 -39.59 22.78 25.04
CA GLY A 265 -39.76 22.59 26.49
C GLY A 265 -38.67 23.30 27.32
N ASN A 266 -38.52 22.90 28.58
CA ASN A 266 -37.60 23.53 29.54
C ASN A 266 -36.72 22.49 30.28
N GLY A 267 -35.64 22.96 30.91
CA GLY A 267 -34.75 22.13 31.74
C GLY A 267 -34.31 20.82 31.06
N ASN A 268 -34.50 19.70 31.78
CA ASN A 268 -34.11 18.38 31.32
C ASN A 268 -34.94 17.88 30.12
N GLU A 269 -36.19 18.31 29.98
CA GLU A 269 -37.04 17.93 28.83
C GLU A 269 -36.42 18.45 27.53
N ARG A 270 -35.99 19.72 27.52
CA ARG A 270 -35.31 20.33 26.38
C ARG A 270 -34.03 19.60 26.02
N ILE A 271 -33.20 19.30 27.01
CA ILE A 271 -31.93 18.60 26.82
C ILE A 271 -32.18 17.24 26.15
N ASN A 272 -33.17 16.49 26.63
CA ASN A 272 -33.50 15.17 26.09
C ASN A 272 -34.04 15.27 24.65
N ARG A 273 -34.95 16.20 24.37
CA ARG A 273 -35.52 16.40 23.03
C ARG A 273 -34.45 16.83 22.01
N LEU A 274 -33.56 17.74 22.40
CA LEU A 274 -32.44 18.17 21.54
C LEU A 274 -31.50 16.99 21.23
N LYS A 275 -31.12 16.19 22.24
CA LYS A 275 -30.29 14.99 22.03
C LYS A 275 -30.97 13.96 21.13
N GLN A 276 -32.26 13.69 21.32
CA GLN A 276 -33.03 12.77 20.48
C GLN A 276 -33.11 13.25 19.03
N ALA A 277 -33.24 14.55 18.81
CA ALA A 277 -33.15 15.17 17.48
C ALA A 277 -31.71 15.29 16.95
N GLY A 278 -30.72 14.79 17.69
CA GLY A 278 -29.32 14.73 17.31
C GLY A 278 -28.54 16.03 17.50
N TYR A 279 -29.09 17.05 18.16
CA TYR A 279 -28.42 18.32 18.45
C TYR A 279 -27.62 18.25 19.75
N ASP A 280 -26.50 18.98 19.80
CA ASP A 280 -25.76 19.22 21.05
C ASP A 280 -26.48 20.31 21.87
N PRO A 281 -27.08 19.96 23.03
CA PRO A 281 -27.80 20.93 23.85
C PRO A 281 -26.90 22.08 24.33
N THR A 282 -25.62 21.82 24.57
CA THR A 282 -24.66 22.83 25.04
C THR A 282 -24.42 23.87 23.95
N GLN A 283 -24.22 23.43 22.71
CA GLN A 283 -24.05 24.31 21.56
C GLN A 283 -25.31 25.15 21.30
N ILE A 284 -26.50 24.53 21.33
CA ILE A 284 -27.77 25.24 21.17
C ILE A 284 -27.95 26.26 22.30
N GLN A 285 -27.70 25.89 23.55
CA GLN A 285 -27.86 26.80 24.68
C GLN A 285 -26.87 27.96 24.63
N LYS A 286 -25.62 27.71 24.21
CA LYS A 286 -24.64 28.77 23.95
C LYS A 286 -25.15 29.75 22.89
N ARG A 287 -25.78 29.25 21.82
CA ARG A 287 -26.36 30.12 20.79
C ARG A 287 -27.59 30.88 21.26
N VAL A 288 -28.47 30.25 22.04
CA VAL A 288 -29.63 30.92 22.67
C VAL A 288 -29.17 32.11 23.50
N ASN A 289 -28.13 31.94 24.32
CA ASN A 289 -27.58 33.02 25.15
C ASN A 289 -26.97 34.18 24.35
N GLN A 290 -26.59 33.97 23.08
CA GLN A 290 -26.09 35.03 22.20
C GLN A 290 -27.20 35.78 21.46
N LEU A 291 -28.41 35.20 21.41
CA LEU A 291 -29.58 35.75 20.71
C LEU A 291 -30.53 36.50 21.65
N LEU A 292 -30.30 36.41 22.97
CA LEU A 292 -30.99 37.15 24.04
C LEU A 292 -30.14 38.35 24.46
#